data_AF-A0A809RCY4-F1
#
_entry.id   AF-A0A809RCY4-F1
#
_cell.length_a   1.000
_cell.length_b   1.000
_cell.length_c   1.000
_cell.angle_alpha   90.00
_cell.angle_beta   90.00
_cell.angle_gamma   90.00
#
_symmetry.space_group_name_H-M   'P 1'
#
loop_
_entity.id
_entity.type
_entity.pdbx_description
1 polymer ?
#
loop_
_entity_poly.entity_id
_entity_poly.type
_entity_poly.pdbx_seq_one_letter_code
_entity_poly.pdbx_strand_id
1 'polypeptide(L)'
;MHVHLVFVTKYRREVFTKTILDELRPIFAAVCKDFEAELVEFDGEDDHVHLLVNYPPKVSVSILVNSLKGVSSRMIRKKDYPSIRKKLWGGALWSPSYFAGSCGGAPIEIIRQYIEQQQTPH
;
A
#
# COMPACT_ATOMS: atom_id res chain seq x y z
N MET A 1 0.53 11.60 -7.06
CA MET A 1 0.57 10.48 -8.04
C MET A 1 -0.13 9.31 -7.38
N HIS A 2 -0.78 8.42 -8.13
CA HIS A 2 -1.41 7.24 -7.51
C HIS A 2 -0.61 5.97 -7.79
N VAL A 3 -0.53 5.12 -6.78
CA VAL A 3 0.04 3.76 -6.87
C VAL A 3 -0.94 2.76 -6.28
N HIS A 4 -1.15 1.66 -7.00
CA HIS A 4 -1.79 0.45 -6.50
C HIS A 4 -0.74 -0.49 -5.93
N LEU A 5 -0.87 -0.81 -4.66
CA LEU A 5 0.01 -1.72 -3.95
C LEU A 5 -0.73 -2.99 -3.58
N VAL A 6 -0.05 -4.13 -3.69
CA VAL A 6 -0.57 -5.42 -3.17
C VAL A 6 0.44 -6.03 -2.22
N PHE A 7 -0.02 -6.35 -1.02
CA PHE A 7 0.77 -7.07 -0.02
C PHE A 7 0.15 -8.44 0.24
N VAL A 8 0.95 -9.48 0.06
CA VAL A 8 0.55 -10.87 0.34
C VAL A 8 1.13 -11.29 1.69
N THR A 9 0.34 -12.01 2.47
CA THR A 9 0.77 -12.62 3.72
C THR A 9 1.95 -13.57 3.52
N LYS A 10 2.74 -13.77 4.56
CA LYS A 10 3.87 -14.70 4.51
C LYS A 10 3.34 -16.12 4.22
N TYR A 11 3.93 -16.77 3.22
CA TYR A 11 3.48 -18.09 2.72
C TYR A 11 2.04 -18.14 2.22
N ARG A 12 1.44 -16.97 1.89
CA ARG A 12 0.09 -16.86 1.37
C ARG A 12 -0.93 -17.58 2.28
N ARG A 13 -0.78 -17.36 3.59
CA ARG A 13 -1.65 -17.95 4.61
C ARG A 13 -2.87 -17.08 4.79
N GLU A 14 -4.03 -17.71 4.68
CA GLU A 14 -5.35 -17.12 4.96
C GLU A 14 -5.48 -16.79 6.46
N VAL A 15 -4.93 -15.67 6.90
CA VAL A 15 -4.87 -15.26 8.32
C VAL A 15 -5.74 -14.04 8.61
N PHE A 16 -6.11 -13.30 7.57
CA PHE A 16 -6.93 -12.11 7.71
C PHE A 16 -8.39 -12.48 7.89
N THR A 17 -9.01 -11.71 8.76
CA THR A 17 -10.44 -11.72 9.05
C THR A 17 -10.92 -10.28 8.89
N LYS A 18 -12.23 -10.05 8.79
CA LYS A 18 -12.78 -8.70 8.68
C LYS A 18 -12.26 -7.77 9.79
N THR A 19 -12.20 -8.24 11.03
CA THR A 19 -11.65 -7.50 12.17
C THR A 19 -10.18 -7.09 11.97
N ILE A 20 -9.36 -7.97 11.38
CA ILE A 20 -7.94 -7.65 11.12
C ILE A 20 -7.81 -6.63 9.99
N LEU A 21 -8.63 -6.75 8.94
CA LEU A 21 -8.66 -5.78 7.84
C LEU A 21 -9.11 -4.40 8.34
N ASP A 22 -10.15 -4.35 9.19
CA ASP A 22 -10.65 -3.10 9.76
C ASP A 22 -9.61 -2.42 10.68
N GLU A 23 -8.74 -3.20 11.34
CA GLU A 23 -7.59 -2.68 12.12
C GLU A 23 -6.40 -2.26 11.24
N LEU A 24 -6.20 -2.93 10.10
CA LEU A 24 -5.12 -2.58 9.15
C LEU A 24 -5.37 -1.23 8.48
N ARG A 25 -6.62 -0.90 8.10
CA ARG A 25 -6.98 0.36 7.45
C ARG A 25 -6.45 1.60 8.19
N PRO A 26 -6.76 1.83 9.48
CA PRO A 26 -6.27 3.01 10.20
C PRO A 26 -4.74 2.99 10.40
N ILE A 27 -4.11 1.83 10.50
CA ILE A 27 -2.64 1.73 10.57
C ILE A 27 -2.01 2.19 9.25
N PHE A 28 -2.51 1.71 8.12
CA PHE A 28 -2.02 2.13 6.81
C PHE A 28 -2.29 3.63 6.56
N ALA A 29 -3.46 4.13 6.93
CA ALA A 29 -3.79 5.55 6.80
C ALA A 29 -2.82 6.43 7.63
N ALA A 30 -2.51 6.02 8.87
CA ALA A 30 -1.55 6.73 9.71
C ALA A 30 -0.14 6.75 9.09
N VAL A 31 0.34 5.60 8.60
CA VAL A 31 1.64 5.54 7.92
C VAL A 31 1.64 6.38 6.65
N CYS A 32 0.58 6.35 5.83
CA CYS A 32 0.48 7.21 4.65
C CYS A 32 0.62 8.69 5.05
N LYS A 33 -0.08 9.12 6.11
CA LYS A 33 -0.05 10.50 6.61
C LYS A 33 1.37 10.94 7.00
N ASP A 34 2.16 10.07 7.65
CA ASP A 34 3.55 10.36 8.01
C ASP A 34 4.45 10.63 6.79
N PHE A 35 4.05 10.17 5.61
CA PHE A 35 4.73 10.37 4.33
C PHE A 35 4.11 11.49 3.48
N GLU A 36 3.23 12.32 4.06
CA GLU A 36 2.43 13.30 3.30
C GLU A 36 1.62 12.64 2.16
N ALA A 37 1.29 11.35 2.32
CA ALA A 37 0.49 10.57 1.40
C ALA A 37 -0.90 10.31 1.98
N GLU A 38 -1.81 9.90 1.12
CA GLU A 38 -3.20 9.62 1.45
C GLU A 38 -3.56 8.19 1.03
N LEU A 39 -4.11 7.43 1.98
CA LEU A 39 -4.74 6.15 1.67
C LEU A 39 -6.12 6.43 1.07
N VAL A 40 -6.22 6.32 -0.26
CA VAL A 40 -7.44 6.62 -1.01
C VAL A 40 -8.44 5.47 -0.88
N GLU A 41 -7.97 4.23 -1.07
CA GLU A 41 -8.82 3.04 -0.94
C GLU A 41 -8.02 1.87 -0.35
N PHE A 42 -8.71 1.02 0.40
CA PHE A 42 -8.15 -0.18 1.02
C PHE A 42 -9.20 -1.28 1.16
N ASP A 43 -8.87 -2.46 0.64
CA ASP A 43 -9.60 -3.68 0.93
C ASP A 43 -8.66 -4.89 0.84
N GLY A 44 -9.14 -6.07 1.19
CA GLY A 44 -8.35 -7.29 1.08
C GLY A 44 -9.16 -8.56 1.23
N GLU A 45 -8.49 -9.66 0.91
CA GLU A 45 -8.98 -11.01 1.12
C GLU A 45 -8.29 -11.63 2.33
N ASP A 46 -8.42 -12.95 2.51
CA ASP A 46 -7.89 -13.66 3.67
C ASP A 46 -6.35 -13.77 3.67
N ASP A 47 -5.70 -13.73 2.50
CA ASP A 47 -4.27 -13.91 2.32
C ASP A 47 -3.52 -12.68 1.75
N HIS A 48 -4.22 -11.62 1.32
CA HIS A 48 -3.60 -10.42 0.75
C HIS A 48 -4.45 -9.15 0.91
N VAL A 49 -3.83 -7.99 0.72
CA VAL A 49 -4.49 -6.67 0.75
C VAL A 49 -4.09 -5.81 -0.43
N HIS A 50 -5.02 -4.95 -0.85
CA HIS A 50 -4.85 -3.93 -1.88
C HIS A 50 -4.92 -2.53 -1.26
N LEU A 51 -4.01 -1.65 -1.65
CA LEU A 51 -4.01 -0.24 -1.27
C LEU A 51 -3.96 0.62 -2.53
N LEU A 52 -4.85 1.60 -2.63
CA LEU A 52 -4.68 2.73 -3.55
C LEU A 52 -4.16 3.92 -2.74
N VAL A 53 -2.97 4.40 -3.08
CA VAL A 53 -2.32 5.50 -2.34
C VAL A 53 -2.04 6.65 -3.28
N ASN A 54 -2.48 7.85 -2.90
CA ASN A 54 -2.01 9.09 -3.50
C ASN A 54 -0.79 9.57 -2.73
N TYR A 55 0.34 9.78 -3.40
CA TYR A 55 1.60 10.14 -2.75
C TYR A 55 2.36 11.25 -3.51
N PRO A 56 3.19 12.04 -2.79
CA PRO A 56 4.05 13.05 -3.41
C PRO A 56 5.16 12.42 -4.25
N PRO A 57 5.57 13.04 -5.39
CA PRO A 57 6.67 12.54 -6.23
C PRO A 57 8.03 12.41 -5.53
N LYS A 58 8.26 13.19 -4.47
CA LYS A 58 9.47 13.11 -3.63
C LYS A 58 9.56 11.82 -2.81
N VAL A 59 8.45 11.11 -2.61
CA VAL A 59 8.39 9.89 -1.80
C VAL A 59 8.69 8.69 -2.68
N SER A 60 9.76 7.95 -2.35
CA SER A 60 10.03 6.66 -2.96
C SER A 60 8.98 5.63 -2.53
N VAL A 61 8.37 4.96 -3.50
CA VAL A 61 7.41 3.88 -3.26
C VAL A 61 8.01 2.76 -2.41
N SER A 62 9.29 2.42 -2.61
CA SER A 62 9.94 1.36 -1.83
C SER A 62 10.07 1.70 -0.35
N ILE A 63 10.33 2.95 -0.01
CA ILE A 63 10.42 3.41 1.39
C ILE A 63 9.04 3.42 2.03
N LEU A 64 8.03 3.92 1.31
CA LEU A 64 6.64 3.91 1.77
C LEU A 64 6.17 2.47 2.03
N VAL A 65 6.40 1.55 1.09
CA VAL A 65 6.05 0.12 1.23
C VAL A 65 6.75 -0.53 2.43
N ASN A 66 8.05 -0.23 2.63
CA ASN A 66 8.79 -0.76 3.78
C ASN A 66 8.16 -0.30 5.10
N SER A 67 7.76 0.97 5.20
CA SER A 67 7.08 1.50 6.40
C SER A 67 5.70 0.87 6.58
N LEU A 68 4.88 0.84 5.52
CA LEU A 68 3.53 0.25 5.55
C LEU A 68 3.57 -1.20 6.03
N LYS A 69 4.44 -2.04 5.45
CA LYS A 69 4.57 -3.46 5.82
C LYS A 69 5.18 -3.65 7.20
N GLY A 70 6.20 -2.85 7.55
CA GLY A 70 6.89 -2.96 8.85
C GLY A 70 5.99 -2.59 10.02
N VAL A 71 5.37 -1.41 9.97
CA VAL A 71 4.50 -0.90 11.04
C VAL A 71 3.26 -1.78 11.19
N SER A 72 2.58 -2.11 10.08
CA SER A 72 1.40 -2.99 10.14
C SER A 72 1.73 -4.38 10.69
N SER A 73 2.85 -4.99 10.27
CA SER A 73 3.28 -6.29 10.80
C SER A 73 3.50 -6.23 12.31
N ARG A 74 4.20 -5.21 12.80
CA ARG A 74 4.46 -5.03 14.24
C ARG A 74 3.17 -4.84 15.03
N MET A 75 2.31 -3.93 14.58
CA MET A 75 1.09 -3.54 15.30
C MET A 75 0.07 -4.68 15.33
N ILE A 76 -0.19 -5.34 14.20
CA ILE A 76 -1.13 -6.46 14.13
C ILE A 76 -0.62 -7.67 14.91
N ARG A 77 0.68 -8.00 14.83
CA ARG A 77 1.22 -9.13 15.61
C ARG A 77 1.17 -8.90 17.11
N LYS A 78 1.27 -7.65 17.58
CA LYS A 78 1.12 -7.31 19.02
C LYS A 78 -0.29 -7.61 19.56
N LYS A 79 -1.31 -7.68 18.70
CA LYS A 79 -2.70 -8.01 19.09
C LYS A 79 -2.91 -9.51 19.36
N ASP A 80 -1.93 -10.36 19.01
CA ASP A 80 -1.95 -11.81 19.27
C ASP A 80 -3.18 -12.58 18.75
N TYR A 81 -3.66 -12.23 17.55
CA TYR A 81 -4.80 -12.92 16.94
C TYR A 81 -4.52 -14.42 16.72
N PRO A 82 -5.43 -15.33 17.14
CA PRO A 82 -5.25 -16.77 16.97
C PRO A 82 -5.07 -17.20 15.50
N SER A 83 -5.74 -16.53 14.56
CA SER A 83 -5.63 -16.81 13.12
C SER A 83 -4.20 -16.60 12.60
N ILE A 84 -3.49 -15.62 13.15
CA ILE A 84 -2.10 -15.30 12.81
C ILE A 84 -1.14 -16.19 13.59
N ARG A 85 -1.27 -16.26 14.92
CA ARG A 85 -0.31 -17.01 15.78
C ARG A 85 -0.21 -18.48 15.38
N LYS A 86 -1.34 -19.12 15.05
CA LYS A 86 -1.38 -20.54 14.67
C LYS A 86 -0.75 -20.83 13.30
N LYS A 87 -0.79 -19.87 12.37
CA LYS A 87 -0.35 -20.06 10.98
C LYS A 87 1.03 -19.42 10.68
N LEU A 88 1.48 -18.44 11.47
CA LEU A 88 2.70 -17.64 11.21
C LEU A 88 3.64 -17.55 12.44
N TRP A 89 4.54 -18.53 12.58
CA TRP A 89 5.48 -18.63 13.71
C TRP A 89 6.78 -17.78 13.56
N GLY A 90 7.18 -17.41 12.34
CA GLY A 90 8.48 -16.79 12.05
C GLY A 90 8.57 -15.26 12.22
N GLY A 91 7.71 -14.64 13.04
CA GLY A 91 7.79 -13.19 13.32
C GLY A 91 7.33 -12.24 12.19
N ALA A 92 7.26 -12.68 10.94
CA ALA A 92 6.80 -11.88 9.80
C ALA A 92 5.31 -12.07 9.50
N LEU A 93 4.58 -10.96 9.26
CA LEU A 93 3.20 -11.00 8.75
C LEU A 93 3.17 -11.13 7.22
N TRP A 94 4.03 -10.37 6.54
CA TRP A 94 4.02 -10.23 5.08
C TRP A 94 5.09 -11.09 4.41
N SER A 95 4.82 -11.49 3.17
CA SER A 95 5.85 -11.90 2.21
C SER A 95 6.88 -10.78 2.03
N PRO A 96 8.17 -11.05 1.75
CA PRO A 96 9.13 -9.98 1.45
C PRO A 96 8.73 -9.17 0.21
N SER A 97 8.16 -9.82 -0.80
CA SER A 97 7.74 -9.18 -2.06
C SER A 97 6.48 -8.32 -1.92
N TYR A 98 6.26 -7.44 -2.89
CA TYR A 98 5.04 -6.64 -3.04
C TYR A 98 4.82 -6.34 -4.53
N PHE A 99 3.59 -6.00 -4.90
CA PHE A 99 3.28 -5.41 -6.20
C PHE A 99 3.18 -3.89 -6.05
N ALA A 100 3.61 -3.15 -7.07
CA ALA A 100 3.38 -1.73 -7.23
C ALA A 100 3.10 -1.41 -8.70
N GLY A 101 1.91 -0.86 -8.98
CA GLY A 101 1.52 -0.40 -10.31
C GLY A 101 1.08 1.07 -10.25
N SER A 102 1.54 1.90 -11.18
CA SER A 102 1.05 3.27 -11.27
C SER A 102 -0.41 3.29 -11.72
N CYS A 103 -1.20 4.17 -11.11
CA CYS A 103 -2.59 4.40 -11.49
C CYS A 103 -2.74 5.86 -11.88
N GLY A 104 -3.17 6.13 -13.10
CA GLY A 104 -3.51 7.50 -13.53
C GLY A 104 -2.30 8.43 -13.73
N GLY A 105 -1.85 8.52 -14.97
CA GLY A 105 -1.38 9.77 -15.55
C GLY A 105 -2.48 10.34 -16.46
N ALA A 106 -2.39 11.62 -16.85
CA ALA A 106 -3.14 12.05 -18.02
C ALA A 106 -2.73 11.14 -19.21
N PRO A 107 -3.68 10.73 -20.08
CA PRO A 107 -3.33 9.98 -21.29
C PRO A 107 -2.17 10.66 -22.00
N ILE A 108 -1.26 9.87 -22.57
CA ILE A 108 -0.04 10.42 -23.18
C ILE A 108 -0.39 11.43 -24.28
N GLU A 109 -1.53 11.22 -24.93
CA GLU A 109 -2.13 12.09 -25.93
C GLU A 109 -2.52 13.46 -25.36
N ILE A 110 -3.07 13.51 -24.14
CA ILE A 110 -3.46 14.75 -23.47
C ILE A 110 -2.22 15.55 -23.08
N ILE A 111 -1.18 14.88 -22.55
CA ILE A 111 0.08 15.54 -22.22
C ILE A 111 0.75 16.07 -23.50
N ARG A 112 0.75 15.30 -24.59
CA ARG A 112 1.30 15.73 -25.87
C ARG A 112 0.58 16.95 -26.42
N GLN A 113 -0.75 16.95 -26.45
CA GLN A 113 -1.54 18.10 -26.88
C GLN A 113 -1.28 19.33 -26.02
N TYR A 114 -1.16 19.16 -24.70
CA TYR A 114 -0.81 20.27 -23.80
C TYR A 114 0.57 20.87 -24.12
N ILE A 115 1.57 20.04 -24.41
CA ILE A 115 2.92 20.51 -24.80
C ILE A 115 2.88 21.26 -26.14
N GLU A 116 2.18 20.73 -27.14
CA GLU A 116 2.04 21.35 -28.47
C GLU A 116 1.32 22.71 -28.42
N GLN A 117 0.46 22.92 -27.43
CA GLN A 117 -0.30 24.16 -27.24
C GLN A 117 0.44 25.21 -26.38
N GLN A 118 1.61 24.88 -25.81
CA GLN A 118 2.41 25.83 -25.06
C GLN A 118 3.05 26.84 -26.03
N GLN A 119 2.89 28.14 -25.75
CA GLN A 119 3.50 29.19 -26.57
C GLN A 119 5.03 29.16 -26.40
N THR A 120 5.74 28.96 -27.51
CA THR A 120 7.19 29.14 -27.56
C THR A 120 7.52 30.62 -27.48
N PRO A 121 8.28 31.07 -26.46
CA PRO A 121 8.72 32.47 -26.37
C PRO A 121 9.57 32.88 -27.57
N HIS A 122 9.45 34.15 -27.98
CA HIS A 122 10.25 34.76 -29.05
C HIS A 122 11.68 35.09 -28.62
#